data_AF-A0A8J2QWA8-F1
#
_entry.id   AF-A0A8J2QWA8-F1
#
_cell.length_a   1.000
_cell.length_b   1.000
_cell.length_c   1.000
_cell.angle_alpha   90.00
_cell.angle_beta   90.00
_cell.angle_gamma   90.00
#
_symmetry.space_group_name_H-M   'P 1'
#
loop_
_entity.id
_entity.type
_entity.pdbx_description
1 polymer ?
#
loop_
_entity_poly.entity_id
_entity_poly.type
_entity_poly.pdbx_seq_one_letter_code
_entity_poly.pdbx_strand_id
1 'polypeptide(L)'
;MPKKYKPIKIRTYVFIDLETSGMPVQENNKTRITEISLVAVKREHLLDTRPGYSPRVQQRITLCVNPGKYIDPGATKVSGLCNDLLEYEPTFNQDLFNTLNSFINLLMKPICLVAQNGLNFDFPILRNHFEKLGVSFAQDVKCADCFHAFYHIMERKDSIPKLEDIESESDNSQNIQATNESSPTSSPTKVCPETPIKRGINRSRVRRRFPWADGNRPKDKYKLKYIYERLLNRTALNPHRAENDCLLALECAAALSKQFVDWIDRNNCLFSRIQPMTIGVPLHQA
;
A
#
# COMPACT_ATOMS: atom_id res chain seq x y z
N MET A 1 -12.23 12.05 -35.84
CA MET A 1 -11.19 12.57 -34.92
C MET A 1 -11.25 11.79 -33.61
N PRO A 2 -10.14 11.23 -33.10
CA PRO A 2 -10.17 10.53 -31.81
C PRO A 2 -10.53 11.52 -30.70
N LYS A 3 -11.51 11.18 -29.85
CA LYS A 3 -11.90 11.99 -28.70
C LYS A 3 -10.64 12.24 -27.86
N LYS A 4 -10.20 13.50 -27.73
CA LYS A 4 -9.13 13.87 -26.80
C LYS A 4 -9.55 13.42 -25.40
N TYR A 5 -8.92 12.37 -24.90
CA TYR A 5 -9.18 11.85 -23.56
C TYR A 5 -8.88 12.96 -22.54
N LYS A 6 -9.90 13.49 -21.87
CA LYS A 6 -9.72 14.47 -20.80
C LYS A 6 -9.40 13.69 -19.52
N PRO A 7 -8.22 13.88 -18.90
CA PRO A 7 -7.87 13.19 -17.67
C PRO A 7 -8.91 13.49 -16.58
N ILE A 8 -9.25 12.49 -15.78
CA ILE A 8 -10.17 12.67 -14.65
C ILE A 8 -9.37 13.28 -13.51
N LYS A 9 -9.84 14.41 -12.97
CA LYS A 9 -9.22 15.06 -11.82
C LYS A 9 -9.67 14.36 -10.54
N ILE A 10 -8.83 13.47 -10.01
CA ILE A 10 -9.09 12.78 -8.74
C ILE A 10 -9.08 13.79 -7.58
N ARG A 11 -10.08 13.69 -6.68
CA ARG A 11 -10.25 14.58 -5.53
C ARG A 11 -9.79 13.96 -4.22
N THR A 12 -9.86 12.63 -4.08
CA THR A 12 -9.35 11.90 -2.91
C THR A 12 -8.55 10.67 -3.33
N TYR A 13 -7.37 10.53 -2.73
CA TYR A 13 -6.53 9.34 -2.84
C TYR A 13 -6.70 8.50 -1.59
N VAL A 14 -6.90 7.20 -1.75
CA VAL A 14 -7.00 6.25 -0.65
C VAL A 14 -5.88 5.24 -0.81
N PHE A 15 -4.81 5.43 -0.05
CA PHE A 15 -3.72 4.48 0.01
C PHE A 15 -4.21 3.23 0.73
N ILE A 16 -4.07 2.07 0.09
CA ILE A 16 -4.47 0.78 0.62
C ILE A 16 -3.30 -0.17 0.59
N ASP A 17 -3.16 -0.93 1.66
CA ASP A 17 -2.18 -2.00 1.80
C ASP A 17 -2.81 -3.16 2.57
N LEU A 18 -2.41 -4.38 2.19
CA LEU A 18 -2.87 -5.63 2.79
C LEU A 18 -1.69 -6.43 3.32
N GLU A 19 -1.73 -6.78 4.61
CA GLU A 19 -1.01 -7.97 5.07
C GLU A 19 -1.86 -9.20 4.76
N THR A 20 -1.18 -10.30 4.43
CA THR A 20 -1.86 -11.50 3.95
C THR A 20 -1.26 -12.79 4.51
N SER A 21 -2.03 -13.86 4.47
CA SER A 21 -1.66 -15.19 4.97
C SER A 21 -0.45 -15.82 4.26
N GLY A 22 0.02 -15.25 3.14
CA GLY A 22 1.06 -15.82 2.28
C GLY A 22 1.02 -15.26 0.86
N MET A 23 2.06 -15.50 0.07
CA MET A 23 2.12 -14.92 -1.29
C MET A 23 1.20 -15.67 -2.28
N PRO A 24 0.46 -14.97 -3.17
CA PRO A 24 -0.41 -15.62 -4.16
C PRO A 24 0.29 -16.66 -5.03
N VAL A 25 1.48 -16.31 -5.54
CA VAL A 25 2.35 -17.23 -6.30
C VAL A 25 2.88 -18.39 -5.44
N GLN A 26 3.02 -18.15 -4.13
CA GLN A 26 3.28 -19.04 -2.98
C GLN A 26 2.18 -20.08 -2.71
N GLU A 27 0.94 -19.77 -3.07
CA GLU A 27 -0.21 -20.52 -2.56
C GLU A 27 -1.24 -20.87 -3.65
N ASN A 28 -0.87 -20.73 -4.91
CA ASN A 28 -1.78 -20.93 -6.05
C ASN A 28 -3.05 -20.08 -5.91
N ASN A 29 -2.88 -18.81 -5.53
CA ASN A 29 -3.93 -17.82 -5.29
C ASN A 29 -4.92 -18.19 -4.16
N LYS A 30 -4.46 -18.95 -3.16
CA LYS A 30 -5.22 -19.22 -1.92
C LYS A 30 -4.93 -18.22 -0.79
N THR A 31 -4.27 -17.11 -1.11
CA THR A 31 -3.95 -16.03 -0.17
C THR A 31 -5.22 -15.40 0.40
N ARG A 32 -5.20 -15.06 1.70
CA ARG A 32 -6.29 -14.39 2.42
C ARG A 32 -5.75 -13.17 3.16
N ILE A 33 -6.60 -12.17 3.38
CA ILE A 33 -6.25 -10.95 4.11
C ILE A 33 -6.09 -11.25 5.61
N THR A 34 -5.07 -10.69 6.24
CA THR A 34 -4.83 -10.74 7.70
C THR A 34 -4.85 -9.36 8.34
N GLU A 35 -4.53 -8.31 7.59
CA GLU A 35 -4.70 -6.91 7.99
C GLU A 35 -5.06 -6.09 6.74
N ILE A 36 -5.95 -5.12 6.88
CA ILE A 36 -6.27 -4.15 5.83
C ILE A 36 -6.18 -2.75 6.40
N SER A 37 -5.47 -1.87 5.71
CA SER A 37 -5.41 -0.45 6.05
C SER A 37 -5.81 0.41 4.86
N LEU A 38 -6.59 1.45 5.13
CA LEU A 38 -6.90 2.53 4.19
C LEU A 38 -6.53 3.87 4.82
N VAL A 39 -5.69 4.65 4.13
CA VAL A 39 -5.32 6.03 4.49
C VAL A 39 -5.76 6.97 3.38
N ALA A 40 -6.77 7.80 3.66
CA ALA A 40 -7.38 8.69 2.70
C ALA A 40 -6.94 10.15 2.89
N VAL A 41 -6.61 10.82 1.78
CA VAL A 41 -6.23 12.23 1.75
C VAL A 41 -6.86 12.96 0.56
N LYS A 42 -7.28 14.21 0.77
CA LYS A 42 -7.75 15.07 -0.32
C LYS A 42 -6.58 15.54 -1.17
N ARG A 43 -6.84 15.74 -2.47
CA ARG A 43 -5.85 16.22 -3.43
C ARG A 43 -5.18 17.52 -2.98
N GLU A 44 -5.97 18.49 -2.51
CA GLU A 44 -5.46 19.78 -2.02
C GLU A 44 -4.48 19.59 -0.86
N HIS A 45 -4.84 18.80 0.17
CA HIS A 45 -3.93 18.51 1.27
C HIS A 45 -2.66 17.76 0.86
N LEU A 46 -2.72 16.88 -0.14
CA LEU A 46 -1.52 16.22 -0.67
C LEU A 46 -0.60 17.20 -1.39
N LEU A 47 -1.15 18.18 -2.12
CA LEU A 47 -0.39 19.18 -2.87
C LEU A 47 0.17 20.29 -1.98
N ASP A 48 -0.58 20.72 -0.96
CA ASP A 48 -0.23 21.84 -0.09
C ASP A 48 0.69 21.43 1.07
N THR A 49 0.83 20.12 1.31
CA THR A 49 1.74 19.60 2.33
C THR A 49 3.20 19.72 1.90
N ARG A 50 4.08 20.01 2.87
CA ARG A 50 5.53 19.99 2.65
C ARG A 50 5.94 18.65 1.99
N PRO A 51 6.65 18.67 0.84
CA PRO A 51 7.05 17.46 0.15
C PRO A 51 7.73 16.45 1.09
N GLY A 52 7.31 15.18 1.00
CA GLY A 52 7.84 14.10 1.82
C GLY A 52 7.34 14.06 3.26
N TYR A 53 6.33 14.85 3.61
CA TYR A 53 5.61 14.72 4.87
C TYR A 53 4.20 14.21 4.64
N SER A 54 3.66 13.54 5.65
CA SER A 54 2.28 13.13 5.70
C SER A 54 1.35 14.34 5.90
N PRO A 55 0.34 14.58 5.04
CA PRO A 55 -0.61 15.67 5.22
C PRO A 55 -1.33 15.60 6.57
N ARG A 56 -1.60 16.73 7.24
CA ARG A 56 -2.18 16.69 8.60
C ARG A 56 -3.62 16.15 8.64
N VAL A 57 -4.40 16.42 7.60
CA VAL A 57 -5.80 16.00 7.47
C VAL A 57 -5.86 14.69 6.70
N GLN A 58 -6.12 13.60 7.42
CA GLN A 58 -6.23 12.24 6.88
C GLN A 58 -7.39 11.53 7.55
N GLN A 59 -8.09 10.67 6.80
CA GLN A 59 -9.00 9.69 7.37
C GLN A 59 -8.32 8.32 7.29
N ARG A 60 -8.37 7.53 8.37
CA ARG A 60 -7.72 6.22 8.41
C ARG A 60 -8.64 5.16 8.98
N ILE A 61 -8.50 3.94 8.48
CA ILE A 61 -9.09 2.74 9.07
C ILE A 61 -8.13 1.58 8.88
N THR A 62 -7.85 0.87 9.96
CA THR A 62 -6.98 -0.33 9.99
C THR A 62 -7.72 -1.43 10.72
N LEU A 63 -7.85 -2.60 10.12
CA LEU A 63 -8.57 -3.74 10.68
C LEU A 63 -7.73 -5.01 10.53
N CYS A 64 -7.50 -5.71 11.63
CA CYS A 64 -7.01 -7.09 11.62
C CYS A 64 -8.14 -8.05 11.28
N VAL A 65 -7.81 -9.14 10.59
CA VAL A 65 -8.79 -10.08 10.03
C VAL A 65 -8.32 -11.50 10.25
N ASN A 66 -9.19 -12.36 10.76
CA ASN A 66 -8.91 -13.79 10.76
C ASN A 66 -8.98 -14.32 9.32
N PRO A 67 -7.88 -14.85 8.75
CA PRO A 67 -7.88 -15.30 7.36
C PRO A 67 -8.70 -16.58 7.13
N GLY A 68 -9.15 -17.26 8.18
CA GLY A 68 -9.87 -18.54 8.10
C GLY A 68 -9.00 -19.69 7.56
N LYS A 69 -7.68 -19.55 7.65
CA LYS A 69 -6.67 -20.54 7.23
C LYS A 69 -5.36 -20.32 7.98
N TYR A 70 -4.45 -21.29 7.88
CA TYR A 70 -3.09 -21.15 8.38
C TYR A 70 -2.33 -20.01 7.67
N ILE A 71 -1.60 -19.21 8.45
CA ILE A 71 -0.72 -18.15 7.98
C ILE A 71 0.68 -18.74 7.76
N ASP A 72 1.22 -18.56 6.56
CA ASP A 72 2.55 -19.04 6.19
C ASP A 72 3.62 -18.46 7.14
N PRO A 73 4.61 -19.26 7.61
CA PRO A 73 5.62 -18.77 8.54
C PRO A 73 6.44 -17.59 8.00
N GLY A 74 6.61 -17.50 6.67
CA GLY A 74 7.24 -16.36 6.03
C GLY A 74 6.39 -15.09 6.14
N ALA A 75 5.07 -15.20 6.00
CA ALA A 75 4.14 -14.09 6.22
C ALA A 75 4.12 -13.66 7.70
N THR A 76 4.09 -14.61 8.63
CA THR A 76 4.19 -14.33 10.07
C THR A 76 5.47 -13.59 10.43
N LYS A 77 6.61 -14.05 9.88
CA LYS A 77 7.92 -13.41 10.14
C LYS A 77 7.98 -11.96 9.67
N VAL A 78 7.28 -11.66 8.58
CA VAL A 78 7.31 -10.35 7.93
C VAL A 78 6.32 -9.39 8.59
N SER A 79 5.08 -9.80 8.79
CA SER A 79 4.00 -8.96 9.34
C SER A 79 3.92 -8.96 10.87
N GLY A 80 4.47 -9.99 11.52
CA GLY A 80 4.26 -10.24 12.95
C GLY A 80 2.88 -10.83 13.28
N LEU A 81 2.01 -11.07 12.31
CA LEU A 81 0.68 -11.63 12.51
C LEU A 81 0.72 -13.15 12.42
N CYS A 82 0.14 -13.83 13.42
CA CYS A 82 -0.03 -15.28 13.43
C CYS A 82 -1.47 -15.67 13.79
N ASN A 83 -1.83 -16.93 13.57
CA ASN A 83 -3.18 -17.40 13.79
C ASN A 83 -3.67 -17.18 15.23
N ASP A 84 -2.80 -17.36 16.22
CA ASP A 84 -3.15 -17.18 17.64
C ASP A 84 -3.53 -15.73 17.97
N LEU A 85 -2.89 -14.76 17.32
CA LEU A 85 -3.21 -13.33 17.50
C LEU A 85 -4.54 -12.96 16.85
N LEU A 86 -4.91 -13.66 15.78
CA LEU A 86 -6.08 -13.36 14.96
C LEU A 86 -7.25 -14.32 15.21
N GLU A 87 -7.14 -15.22 16.19
CA GLU A 87 -8.12 -16.29 16.44
C GLU A 87 -9.53 -15.73 16.64
N TYR A 88 -9.63 -14.67 17.44
CA TYR A 88 -10.90 -14.04 17.83
C TYR A 88 -11.29 -12.83 16.97
N GLU A 89 -10.47 -12.46 15.99
CA GLU A 89 -10.81 -11.42 15.04
C GLU A 89 -11.86 -11.92 14.03
N PRO A 90 -12.72 -11.03 13.50
CA PRO A 90 -13.67 -11.44 12.49
C PRO A 90 -12.96 -11.89 11.21
N THR A 91 -13.54 -12.86 10.52
CA THR A 91 -13.16 -13.13 9.12
C THR A 91 -13.67 -12.00 8.21
N PHE A 92 -13.16 -11.93 6.98
CA PHE A 92 -13.66 -10.95 6.02
C PHE A 92 -15.13 -11.25 5.65
N ASN A 93 -16.05 -10.50 6.25
CA ASN A 93 -17.50 -10.70 6.18
C ASN A 93 -18.25 -9.44 5.69
N GLN A 94 -19.58 -9.49 5.73
CA GLN A 94 -20.44 -8.41 5.27
C GLN A 94 -20.27 -7.11 6.08
N ASP A 95 -20.09 -7.20 7.40
CA ASP A 95 -19.95 -6.03 8.28
C ASP A 95 -18.63 -5.31 8.05
N LEU A 96 -17.55 -6.07 7.87
CA LEU A 96 -16.25 -5.53 7.50
C LEU A 96 -16.35 -4.81 6.15
N PHE A 97 -16.97 -5.43 5.14
CA PHE A 97 -17.21 -4.77 3.85
C PHE A 97 -18.05 -3.49 4.01
N ASN A 98 -19.16 -3.53 4.75
CA ASN A 98 -20.04 -2.39 4.97
C ASN A 98 -19.29 -1.22 5.64
N THR A 99 -18.39 -1.54 6.57
CA THR A 99 -17.51 -0.57 7.23
C THR A 99 -16.59 0.11 6.23
N LEU A 100 -15.87 -0.66 5.40
CA LEU A 100 -14.99 -0.13 4.36
C LEU A 100 -15.77 0.69 3.32
N ASN A 101 -16.94 0.21 2.90
CA ASN A 101 -17.79 0.88 1.92
C ASN A 101 -18.31 2.21 2.46
N SER A 102 -18.73 2.25 3.73
CA SER A 102 -19.17 3.47 4.40
C SER A 102 -18.01 4.47 4.52
N PHE A 103 -16.82 4.00 4.91
CA PHE A 103 -15.60 4.82 4.93
C PHE A 103 -15.32 5.45 3.56
N ILE A 104 -15.35 4.67 2.48
CA ILE A 104 -15.15 5.17 1.11
C ILE A 104 -16.26 6.16 0.68
N ASN A 105 -17.50 5.96 1.11
CA ASN A 105 -18.62 6.83 0.75
C ASN A 105 -18.62 8.18 1.46
N LEU A 106 -17.93 8.31 2.60
CA LEU A 106 -17.71 9.59 3.27
C LEU A 106 -16.72 10.51 2.52
N LEU A 107 -15.92 9.96 1.62
CA LEU A 107 -14.83 10.67 0.97
C LEU A 107 -15.29 11.47 -0.26
N MET A 108 -14.55 12.53 -0.58
CA MET A 108 -14.84 13.39 -1.72
C MET A 108 -14.56 12.68 -3.05
N LYS A 109 -15.58 12.56 -3.90
CA LYS A 109 -15.47 11.99 -5.25
C LYS A 109 -14.82 12.99 -6.23
N PRO A 110 -14.13 12.52 -7.30
CA PRO A 110 -13.80 11.13 -7.61
C PRO A 110 -12.69 10.59 -6.70
N ILE A 111 -12.82 9.31 -6.31
CA ILE A 111 -11.86 8.59 -5.45
C ILE A 111 -10.97 7.69 -6.31
N CYS A 112 -9.69 7.62 -5.96
CA CYS A 112 -8.76 6.63 -6.48
C CYS A 112 -8.10 5.84 -5.34
N LEU A 113 -8.29 4.52 -5.32
CA LEU A 113 -7.51 3.60 -4.50
C LEU A 113 -6.09 3.52 -5.05
N VAL A 114 -5.09 3.60 -4.19
CA VAL A 114 -3.67 3.59 -4.56
C VAL A 114 -2.95 2.53 -3.75
N ALA A 115 -2.26 1.62 -4.42
CA ALA A 115 -1.48 0.57 -3.75
C ALA A 115 -0.19 0.29 -4.49
N GLN A 116 0.84 -0.13 -3.76
CA GLN A 116 2.13 -0.50 -4.34
C GLN A 116 2.04 -1.93 -4.89
N ASN A 117 2.13 -2.09 -6.22
CA ASN A 117 1.89 -3.37 -6.89
C ASN A 117 0.43 -3.88 -6.72
N GLY A 118 -0.50 -2.95 -6.47
CA GLY A 118 -1.90 -3.26 -6.20
C GLY A 118 -2.62 -4.01 -7.32
N LEU A 119 -2.26 -3.75 -8.58
CA LEU A 119 -2.89 -4.44 -9.73
C LEU A 119 -2.59 -5.94 -9.76
N ASN A 120 -1.49 -6.36 -9.13
CA ASN A 120 -1.05 -7.75 -9.08
C ASN A 120 -1.14 -8.35 -7.66
N PHE A 121 -1.69 -7.62 -6.69
CA PHE A 121 -1.73 -8.04 -5.30
C PHE A 121 -3.01 -7.58 -4.60
N ASP A 122 -3.05 -6.36 -4.07
CA ASP A 122 -4.11 -5.87 -3.19
C ASP A 122 -5.49 -5.91 -3.84
N PHE A 123 -5.59 -5.35 -5.06
CA PHE A 123 -6.89 -5.18 -5.71
C PHE A 123 -7.51 -6.52 -6.12
N PRO A 124 -6.79 -7.47 -6.76
CA PRO A 124 -7.36 -8.80 -7.05
C PRO A 124 -7.76 -9.59 -5.80
N ILE A 125 -6.97 -9.52 -4.71
CA ILE A 125 -7.30 -10.20 -3.44
C ILE A 125 -8.59 -9.63 -2.85
N LEU A 126 -8.70 -8.30 -2.77
CA LEU A 126 -9.89 -7.63 -2.27
C LEU A 126 -11.12 -7.92 -3.15
N ARG A 127 -10.96 -7.91 -4.49
CA ARG A 127 -12.02 -8.28 -5.44
C ARG A 127 -12.51 -9.71 -5.24
N ASN A 128 -11.62 -10.66 -4.92
CA ASN A 128 -12.02 -12.04 -4.62
C ASN A 128 -12.93 -12.13 -3.38
N HIS A 129 -12.62 -11.36 -2.33
CA HIS A 129 -13.48 -11.29 -1.16
C HIS A 129 -14.83 -10.65 -1.48
N PHE A 130 -14.85 -9.60 -2.31
CA PHE A 130 -16.08 -8.94 -2.72
C PHE A 130 -16.98 -9.86 -3.55
N GLU A 131 -16.39 -10.59 -4.50
CA GLU A 131 -17.12 -11.55 -5.33
C GLU A 131 -17.76 -12.66 -4.49
N LYS A 132 -17.02 -13.22 -3.52
CA LYS A 132 -17.54 -14.26 -2.61
C LYS A 132 -18.72 -13.79 -1.76
N LEU A 133 -18.75 -12.50 -1.41
CA LEU A 133 -19.83 -11.89 -0.63
C LEU A 133 -20.96 -11.32 -1.51
N GLY A 134 -20.80 -11.26 -2.83
CA GLY A 134 -21.77 -10.63 -3.72
C GLY A 134 -21.87 -9.10 -3.55
N VAL A 135 -20.78 -8.45 -3.15
CA VAL A 135 -20.74 -7.01 -2.83
C VAL A 135 -19.84 -6.22 -3.77
N SER A 136 -20.01 -4.89 -3.79
CA SER A 136 -19.14 -3.99 -4.57
C SER A 136 -19.13 -2.59 -3.99
N PHE A 137 -17.99 -1.90 -4.10
CA PHE A 137 -17.97 -0.44 -3.94
C PHE A 137 -18.77 0.25 -5.05
N ALA A 138 -19.00 1.56 -4.88
CA ALA A 138 -19.61 2.39 -5.91
C ALA A 138 -18.86 2.26 -7.26
N GLN A 139 -19.63 2.24 -8.36
CA GLN A 139 -19.12 1.93 -9.70
C GLN A 139 -18.12 2.95 -10.24
N ASP A 140 -18.07 4.15 -9.65
CA ASP A 140 -17.19 5.24 -10.03
C ASP A 140 -15.82 5.19 -9.33
N VAL A 141 -15.62 4.29 -8.35
CA VAL A 141 -14.34 4.15 -7.63
C VAL A 141 -13.25 3.70 -8.59
N LYS A 142 -12.17 4.48 -8.64
CA LYS A 142 -10.99 4.21 -9.44
C LYS A 142 -9.93 3.50 -8.62
N CYS A 143 -8.96 2.89 -9.29
CA CYS A 143 -7.72 2.42 -8.68
C CYS A 143 -6.52 2.68 -9.60
N ALA A 144 -5.33 2.81 -9.00
CA ALA A 144 -4.07 2.99 -9.68
C ALA A 144 -2.93 2.33 -8.89
N ASP A 145 -1.88 1.95 -9.60
CA ASP A 145 -0.71 1.29 -9.01
C ASP A 145 0.45 2.28 -8.86
N CYS A 146 0.77 2.66 -7.63
CA CYS A 146 1.83 3.63 -7.38
C CYS A 146 3.24 3.08 -7.67
N PHE A 147 3.40 1.77 -7.81
CA PHE A 147 4.67 1.18 -8.28
C PHE A 147 5.07 1.71 -9.65
N HIS A 148 4.09 1.79 -10.57
CA HIS A 148 4.29 2.36 -11.90
C HIS A 148 4.46 3.87 -11.86
N ALA A 149 3.71 4.56 -11.00
CA ALA A 149 3.84 6.01 -10.82
C ALA A 149 5.26 6.38 -10.39
N PHE A 150 5.74 5.77 -9.30
CA PHE A 150 7.07 6.03 -8.74
C PHE A 150 8.16 5.70 -9.75
N TYR A 151 8.08 4.57 -10.44
CA TYR A 151 9.03 4.22 -11.49
C TYR A 151 9.05 5.25 -12.63
N HIS A 152 7.90 5.57 -13.22
CA HIS A 152 7.85 6.48 -14.36
C HIS A 152 8.31 7.89 -14.01
N ILE A 153 7.99 8.37 -12.81
CA ILE A 153 8.37 9.72 -12.36
C ILE A 153 9.87 9.77 -12.03
N MET A 154 10.41 8.76 -11.34
CA MET A 154 11.80 8.77 -10.89
C MET A 154 12.81 8.46 -12.01
N GLU A 155 12.43 7.66 -13.02
CA GLU A 155 13.30 7.37 -14.16
C GLU A 155 13.22 8.41 -15.28
N ARG A 156 12.10 9.16 -15.37
CA ARG A 156 12.07 10.36 -16.20
C ARG A 156 12.91 11.41 -15.48
N LYS A 157 14.04 11.79 -16.07
CA LYS A 157 14.99 12.79 -15.55
C LYS A 157 14.42 14.22 -15.50
N ASP A 158 13.14 14.39 -15.22
CA ASP A 158 12.57 15.68 -14.89
C ASP A 158 12.93 15.93 -13.42
N SER A 159 13.70 16.99 -13.19
CA SER A 159 14.33 17.38 -11.93
C SER A 159 13.42 17.11 -10.72
N ILE A 160 13.71 16.05 -9.96
CA ILE A 160 13.14 15.87 -8.63
C ILE A 160 13.73 17.00 -7.77
N PRO A 161 12.91 17.88 -7.15
CA PRO A 161 13.43 18.86 -6.21
C PRO A 161 14.15 18.10 -5.08
N LYS A 162 15.46 18.31 -4.94
CA LYS A 162 16.19 17.75 -3.81
C LYS A 162 15.73 18.49 -2.56
N LEU A 163 15.38 17.73 -1.52
CA LEU A 163 14.94 18.27 -0.22
C LEU A 163 16.01 19.14 0.47
N GLU A 164 17.26 19.09 0.00
CA GLU A 164 18.40 19.85 0.53
C GLU A 164 18.36 21.35 0.17
N ASP A 165 17.53 21.80 -0.77
CA ASP A 165 17.50 23.20 -1.24
C ASP A 165 16.52 24.13 -0.45
N ILE A 166 15.98 23.67 0.70
CA ILE A 166 15.04 24.46 1.54
C ILE A 166 15.50 24.46 3.00
N GLU A 167 16.73 24.85 3.28
CA GLU A 167 17.13 25.32 4.61
C GLU A 167 18.07 26.53 4.50
N SER A 168 17.49 27.72 4.61
CA SER A 168 18.22 28.93 5.01
C SER A 168 17.31 29.81 5.85
N GLU A 169 17.78 30.06 7.08
CA GLU A 169 17.32 31.03 8.09
C GLU A 169 16.03 30.63 8.83
N SER A 170 16.04 30.40 10.15
CA SER A 170 16.67 31.21 11.20
C SER A 170 17.00 30.40 12.47
N ASP A 171 18.20 30.63 12.98
CA ASP A 171 18.75 30.14 14.24
C ASP A 171 18.22 31.00 15.41
N ASN A 172 17.82 30.38 16.52
CA ASN A 172 18.28 30.85 17.84
C ASN A 172 18.09 29.75 18.90
N SER A 173 19.20 29.46 19.55
CA SER A 173 19.43 28.39 20.50
C SER A 173 19.11 28.83 21.93
N GLN A 174 18.72 27.88 22.80
CA GLN A 174 19.27 27.77 24.16
C GLN A 174 18.91 26.43 24.86
N ASN A 175 19.99 25.81 25.36
CA ASN A 175 20.17 24.70 26.31
C ASN A 175 19.03 24.41 27.31
N ILE A 176 18.88 23.13 27.69
CA ILE A 176 19.23 22.61 29.04
C ILE A 176 19.10 21.06 29.11
N GLN A 177 20.19 20.48 29.63
CA GLN A 177 20.41 19.23 30.39
C GLN A 177 20.00 17.85 29.88
N ALA A 178 21.06 17.04 29.75
CA ALA A 178 21.05 15.59 29.86
C ALA A 178 20.66 15.13 31.27
N THR A 179 19.77 14.14 31.32
CA THR A 179 19.64 13.23 32.46
C THR A 179 19.59 11.80 31.93
N ASN A 180 20.56 11.01 32.37
CA ASN A 180 20.53 9.56 32.33
C ASN A 180 19.28 9.04 33.06
N GLU A 181 18.70 7.94 32.59
CA GLU A 181 18.58 6.71 33.38
C GLU A 181 17.82 5.62 32.60
N SER A 182 18.50 4.48 32.49
CA SER A 182 18.00 3.12 32.78
C SER A 182 16.72 2.63 32.12
N SER A 183 16.89 1.63 31.26
CA SER A 183 15.88 0.67 30.81
C SER A 183 14.99 0.17 31.95
N PRO A 184 13.68 -0.02 31.70
CA PRO A 184 12.92 -1.04 32.40
C PRO A 184 12.63 -2.24 31.50
N THR A 185 12.75 -3.37 32.17
CA THR A 185 12.54 -4.76 31.81
C THR A 185 11.10 -5.06 31.34
N SER A 186 11.00 -5.86 30.29
CA SER A 186 9.97 -6.88 29.97
C SER A 186 8.54 -6.75 30.52
N SER A 187 7.58 -6.71 29.58
CA SER A 187 6.23 -7.27 29.76
C SER A 187 6.02 -8.43 28.77
N PRO A 188 5.27 -9.49 29.11
CA PRO A 188 5.18 -10.70 28.28
C PRO A 188 4.24 -10.46 27.09
N THR A 189 4.79 -10.08 25.95
CA THR A 189 4.08 -10.21 24.68
C THR A 189 3.97 -11.71 24.37
N LYS A 190 2.77 -12.22 24.08
CA LYS A 190 2.60 -13.59 23.59
C LYS A 190 3.37 -13.72 22.27
N VAL A 191 4.56 -14.33 22.31
CA VAL A 191 5.40 -14.59 21.14
C VAL A 191 4.87 -15.85 20.47
N CYS A 192 4.55 -15.77 19.17
CA CYS A 192 4.10 -16.92 18.40
C CYS A 192 5.19 -18.01 18.36
N PRO A 193 4.87 -19.28 18.66
CA PRO A 193 5.86 -20.36 18.64
C PRO A 193 6.37 -20.64 17.21
N GLU A 194 7.69 -20.85 17.07
CA GLU A 194 8.32 -21.17 15.79
C GLU A 194 8.01 -22.62 15.36
N THR A 195 7.43 -22.81 14.18
CA THR A 195 7.15 -24.15 13.58
C THR A 195 8.09 -24.51 12.42
N PRO A 196 8.30 -25.81 12.13
CA PRO A 196 9.35 -26.27 11.23
C PRO A 196 9.07 -26.01 9.73
N ILE A 197 10.12 -25.60 9.02
CA ILE A 197 10.14 -25.24 7.60
C ILE A 197 10.00 -26.51 6.71
N LYS A 198 8.98 -26.56 5.84
CA LYS A 198 8.87 -27.58 4.77
C LYS A 198 9.51 -27.10 3.45
N ARG A 199 10.30 -27.99 2.83
CA ARG A 199 11.11 -27.75 1.62
C ARG A 199 10.27 -27.58 0.35
N GLY A 200 10.78 -26.74 -0.56
CA GLY A 200 10.05 -26.10 -1.66
C GLY A 200 9.67 -27.01 -2.84
N ILE A 201 8.53 -26.66 -3.43
CA ILE A 201 8.04 -27.17 -4.72
C ILE A 201 8.49 -26.20 -5.82
N ASN A 202 9.06 -26.75 -6.90
CA ASN A 202 9.50 -26.02 -8.09
C ASN A 202 8.26 -25.40 -8.80
N ARG A 203 8.24 -24.07 -8.99
CA ARG A 203 7.09 -23.34 -9.55
C ARG A 203 7.42 -22.64 -10.85
N SER A 204 6.49 -22.72 -11.81
CA SER A 204 6.55 -22.04 -13.10
C SER A 204 6.63 -20.52 -12.90
N ARG A 205 7.50 -19.87 -13.69
CA ARG A 205 7.78 -18.43 -13.58
C ARG A 205 6.63 -17.61 -14.17
N VAL A 206 5.66 -17.24 -13.34
CA VAL A 206 4.65 -16.22 -13.69
C VAL A 206 5.39 -14.89 -13.94
N ARG A 207 5.28 -14.35 -15.17
CA ARG A 207 5.89 -13.08 -15.56
C ARG A 207 5.12 -11.91 -14.94
N ARG A 208 5.66 -11.32 -13.87
CA ARG A 208 5.18 -10.02 -13.35
C ARG A 208 5.45 -8.96 -14.43
N ARG A 209 4.45 -8.17 -14.84
CA ARG A 209 4.70 -6.98 -15.68
C ARG A 209 5.28 -5.90 -14.80
N PHE A 210 6.60 -5.84 -14.78
CA PHE A 210 7.30 -4.69 -14.22
C PHE A 210 7.09 -3.47 -15.13
N PRO A 211 7.14 -2.24 -14.60
CA PRO A 211 7.09 -1.02 -15.40
C PRO A 211 8.12 -0.98 -16.54
N TRP A 212 9.25 -1.69 -16.37
CA TRP A 212 10.32 -1.86 -17.35
C TRP A 212 10.23 -3.16 -18.16
N ALA A 213 9.06 -3.79 -18.26
CA ALA A 213 8.92 -5.05 -19.00
C ALA A 213 9.37 -4.95 -20.47
N ASP A 214 9.18 -3.78 -21.09
CA ASP A 214 9.53 -3.49 -22.48
C ASP A 214 10.86 -2.72 -22.62
N GLY A 215 11.65 -2.63 -21.54
CA GLY A 215 12.88 -1.84 -21.49
C GLY A 215 13.97 -2.46 -20.63
N ASN A 216 15.01 -1.67 -20.35
CA ASN A 216 16.09 -2.10 -19.48
C ASN A 216 15.64 -2.10 -18.03
N ARG A 217 15.96 -3.17 -17.32
CA ARG A 217 15.77 -3.24 -15.87
C ARG A 217 16.50 -2.08 -15.20
N PRO A 218 15.85 -1.30 -14.32
CA PRO A 218 16.51 -0.22 -13.60
C PRO A 218 17.65 -0.80 -12.75
N LYS A 219 18.71 0.00 -12.58
CA LYS A 219 19.79 -0.33 -11.64
C LYS A 219 19.26 -0.41 -10.21
N ASP A 220 18.31 0.46 -9.92
CA ASP A 220 17.73 0.60 -8.60
C ASP A 220 16.57 -0.36 -8.32
N LYS A 221 16.34 -0.63 -7.04
CA LYS A 221 15.20 -1.42 -6.57
C LYS A 221 13.99 -0.51 -6.37
N TYR A 222 12.80 -1.00 -6.74
CA TYR A 222 11.53 -0.29 -6.63
C TYR A 222 10.53 -0.98 -5.67
N LYS A 223 11.03 -1.65 -4.62
CA LYS A 223 10.16 -1.97 -3.48
C LYS A 223 9.90 -0.69 -2.68
N LEU A 224 8.74 -0.58 -2.04
CA LEU A 224 8.30 0.64 -1.35
C LEU A 224 9.36 1.21 -0.41
N LYS A 225 9.92 0.38 0.49
CA LYS A 225 11.04 0.74 1.37
C LYS A 225 12.18 1.46 0.64
N TYR A 226 12.65 0.91 -0.48
CA TYR A 226 13.80 1.47 -1.22
C TYR A 226 13.45 2.73 -2.01
N ILE A 227 12.17 2.91 -2.37
CA ILE A 227 11.68 4.13 -2.99
C ILE A 227 11.65 5.23 -1.92
N TYR A 228 11.06 4.94 -0.77
CA TYR A 228 10.95 5.84 0.37
C TYR A 228 12.32 6.34 0.84
N GLU A 229 13.25 5.41 1.09
CA GLU A 229 14.61 5.74 1.54
C GLU A 229 15.35 6.64 0.53
N ARG A 230 15.15 6.43 -0.77
CA ARG A 230 15.80 7.24 -1.82
C ARG A 230 15.15 8.61 -1.99
N LEU A 231 13.83 8.69 -1.95
CA LEU A 231 13.10 9.94 -2.14
C LEU A 231 13.26 10.88 -0.95
N LEU A 232 13.28 10.34 0.27
CA LEU A 232 13.17 11.14 1.49
C LEU A 232 14.43 11.16 2.34
N ASN A 233 15.41 10.31 2.05
CA ASN A 233 16.60 10.13 2.87
C ASN A 233 16.26 9.80 4.35
N ARG A 234 15.22 8.97 4.54
CA ARG A 234 14.73 8.53 5.85
C ARG A 234 14.61 7.01 5.88
N THR A 235 14.82 6.42 7.05
CA THR A 235 14.60 4.98 7.26
C THR A 235 13.11 4.65 7.23
N ALA A 236 12.70 3.64 6.48
CA ALA A 236 11.35 3.10 6.55
C ALA A 236 11.17 2.37 7.89
N LEU A 237 10.39 2.95 8.80
CA LEU A 237 10.14 2.39 10.14
C LEU A 237 8.99 1.39 10.10
N ASN A 238 9.21 0.22 10.71
CA ASN A 238 8.22 -0.84 10.83
C ASN A 238 7.46 -1.14 9.52
N PRO A 239 8.18 -1.40 8.39
CA PRO A 239 7.53 -1.84 7.17
C PRO A 239 6.85 -3.18 7.41
N HIS A 240 5.86 -3.52 6.59
CA HIS A 240 5.02 -4.71 6.78
C HIS A 240 4.06 -4.63 7.98
N ARG A 241 3.61 -3.40 8.26
CA ARG A 241 2.32 -3.15 8.90
C ARG A 241 1.48 -2.39 7.90
N ALA A 242 0.24 -2.80 7.68
CA ALA A 242 -0.58 -2.26 6.59
C ALA A 242 -0.72 -0.72 6.66
N GLU A 243 -0.92 -0.17 7.85
CA GLU A 243 -1.00 1.30 8.02
C GLU A 243 0.32 2.00 7.69
N ASN A 244 1.43 1.43 8.13
CA ASN A 244 2.74 2.04 7.90
C ASN A 244 3.08 2.04 6.41
N ASP A 245 2.82 0.93 5.70
CA ASP A 245 3.08 0.85 4.26
C ASP A 245 2.16 1.81 3.47
N CYS A 246 0.91 2.03 3.91
CA CYS A 246 0.08 3.11 3.39
C CYS A 246 0.72 4.50 3.59
N LEU A 247 1.27 4.77 4.78
CA LEU A 247 1.91 6.06 5.10
C LEU A 247 3.21 6.28 4.32
N LEU A 248 4.04 5.26 4.18
CA LEU A 248 5.25 5.32 3.36
C LEU A 248 4.90 5.66 1.90
N ALA A 249 3.85 5.03 1.35
CA ALA A 249 3.37 5.33 0.01
C ALA A 249 2.79 6.75 -0.11
N LEU A 250 2.04 7.20 0.89
CA LEU A 250 1.51 8.57 0.97
C LEU A 250 2.63 9.61 1.00
N GLU A 251 3.68 9.41 1.80
CA GLU A 251 4.80 10.33 1.90
C GLU A 251 5.63 10.37 0.61
N CYS A 252 5.83 9.23 -0.05
CA CYS A 252 6.41 9.19 -1.40
C CYS A 252 5.55 9.98 -2.40
N ALA A 253 4.23 9.80 -2.36
CA ALA A 253 3.30 10.54 -3.22
C ALA A 253 3.34 12.05 -2.94
N ALA A 254 3.42 12.46 -1.67
CA ALA A 254 3.55 13.86 -1.27
C ALA A 254 4.88 14.47 -1.73
N ALA A 255 5.98 13.71 -1.67
CA ALA A 255 7.29 14.13 -2.18
C ALA A 255 7.26 14.42 -3.68
N LEU A 256 6.57 13.58 -4.44
CA LEU A 256 6.40 13.74 -5.89
C LEU A 256 5.28 14.73 -6.26
N SER A 257 4.42 15.08 -5.30
CA SER A 257 3.39 16.13 -5.36
C SER A 257 2.65 16.19 -6.71
N LYS A 258 2.81 17.29 -7.47
CA LYS A 258 2.13 17.52 -8.74
C LYS A 258 2.37 16.40 -9.76
N GLN A 259 3.58 15.85 -9.81
CA GLN A 259 3.92 14.79 -10.77
C GLN A 259 3.12 13.52 -10.49
N PHE A 260 2.93 13.19 -9.21
CA PHE A 260 2.15 12.05 -8.78
C PHE A 260 0.68 12.21 -9.13
N VAL A 261 0.05 13.33 -8.75
CA VAL A 261 -1.39 13.53 -9.01
C VAL A 261 -1.70 13.57 -10.51
N ASP A 262 -0.83 14.19 -11.31
CA ASP A 262 -0.97 14.27 -12.76
C ASP A 262 -0.77 12.89 -13.41
N TRP A 263 0.07 12.03 -12.82
CA TRP A 263 0.24 10.65 -13.27
C TRP A 263 -1.02 9.83 -12.97
N ILE A 264 -1.57 9.92 -11.75
CA ILE A 264 -2.77 9.17 -11.35
C ILE A 264 -3.99 9.59 -12.20
N ASP A 265 -4.19 10.88 -12.46
CA ASP A 265 -5.29 11.40 -13.28
C ASP A 265 -5.31 10.78 -14.70
N ARG A 266 -4.14 10.39 -15.21
CA ARG A 266 -3.96 9.78 -16.54
C ARG A 266 -3.91 8.25 -16.52
N ASN A 267 -3.49 7.65 -15.41
CA ASN A 267 -3.17 6.21 -15.30
C ASN A 267 -3.98 5.54 -14.18
N ASN A 268 -5.30 5.70 -14.23
CA ASN A 268 -6.24 5.00 -13.36
C ASN A 268 -7.21 4.16 -14.19
N CYS A 269 -7.75 3.12 -13.58
CA CYS A 269 -8.84 2.33 -14.13
C CYS A 269 -9.99 2.23 -13.12
N LEU A 270 -11.15 1.71 -13.54
CA LEU A 270 -12.25 1.43 -12.62
C LEU A 270 -11.88 0.23 -11.75
N PHE A 271 -12.07 0.32 -10.44
CA PHE A 271 -11.83 -0.80 -9.54
C PHE A 271 -12.72 -2.01 -9.87
N SER A 272 -13.94 -1.76 -10.36
CA SER A 272 -14.84 -2.82 -10.83
C SER A 272 -14.31 -3.62 -12.02
N ARG A 273 -13.33 -3.11 -12.78
CA ARG A 273 -12.67 -3.84 -13.88
C ARG A 273 -11.54 -4.76 -13.44
N ILE A 274 -11.10 -4.65 -12.18
CA ILE A 274 -10.07 -5.54 -11.65
C ILE A 274 -10.63 -6.95 -11.54
N GLN A 275 -9.91 -7.88 -12.14
CA GLN A 275 -10.23 -9.30 -12.08
C GLN A 275 -9.96 -9.83 -10.66
N PRO A 276 -10.92 -10.56 -10.08
CA PRO A 276 -10.72 -11.20 -8.79
C PRO A 276 -9.60 -12.24 -8.87
N MET A 277 -8.86 -12.37 -7.77
CA MET A 277 -7.87 -13.43 -7.64
C MET A 277 -8.56 -14.79 -7.51
N THR A 278 -8.45 -15.62 -8.54
CA THR A 278 -9.08 -16.95 -8.58
C THR A 278 -8.05 -18.05 -8.35
N ILE A 279 -8.41 -19.06 -7.53
CA ILE A 279 -7.55 -20.20 -7.21
C ILE A 279 -7.16 -20.92 -8.50
N GLY A 280 -5.87 -21.18 -8.69
CA GLY A 280 -5.37 -21.90 -9.86
C GLY A 280 -5.33 -21.12 -11.16
N VAL A 281 -5.89 -19.91 -11.22
CA VAL A 281 -5.90 -19.07 -12.41
C VAL A 281 -4.72 -18.10 -12.33
N PRO A 282 -3.76 -18.13 -13.27
CA PRO A 282 -2.72 -17.10 -13.32
C PRO A 282 -3.35 -15.71 -13.38
N LEU A 283 -2.79 -14.74 -12.66
CA LEU A 283 -3.26 -13.36 -12.74
C LEU A 283 -3.11 -12.87 -14.20
N HIS A 284 -4.22 -12.81 -14.94
CA HIS A 284 -4.30 -12.21 -16.25
C HIS A 284 -4.37 -10.69 -16.07
N GLN A 285 -3.45 -10.00 -16.72
CA GLN A 285 -3.21 -8.57 -16.54
C GLN A 285 -4.30 -7.78 -17.30
N ALA A 286 -5.02 -6.92 -16.58
CA ALA A 286 -5.89 -5.90 -17.16
C ALA A 286 -5.07 -4.73 -17.73
#